data_AF-H9MDA9-F1
#
_entry.id   AF-H9MDA9-F1
#
_cell.length_a   1.000
_cell.length_b   1.000
_cell.length_c   1.000
_cell.angle_alpha   90.00
_cell.angle_beta   90.00
_cell.angle_gamma   90.00
#
_symmetry.space_group_name_H-M   'P 1'
#
loop_
_entity.id
_entity.type
_entity.pdbx_description
1 polymer ?
#
loop_
_entity_poly.entity_id
_entity_poly.type
_entity_poly.pdbx_seq_one_letter_code
_entity_poly.pdbx_strand_id
1 'polypeptide(L)' 'GQVVEGLEVVRDIEKVGSGSGRTSKPVVIADSGQLA' A
#
# COMPACT_ATOMS: atom_id res chain seq x y z
N GLY A 1 -6.97 0.71 13.67
CA GLY A 1 -6.42 1.97 13.14
C GLY A 1 -7.01 2.23 11.77
N GLN A 2 -6.89 3.45 11.27
CA GLN A 2 -7.35 3.83 9.92
C GLN A 2 -6.26 4.65 9.25
N VAL A 3 -6.21 4.59 7.92
CA VAL A 3 -5.33 5.46 7.12
C VAL A 3 -5.91 6.87 7.19
N VAL A 4 -5.20 7.80 7.83
CA VAL A 4 -5.63 9.20 7.95
C VAL A 4 -5.13 10.08 6.80
N GLU A 5 -4.04 9.66 6.15
CA GLU A 5 -3.39 10.35 5.03
C GLU A 5 -2.82 9.32 4.04
N GLY A 6 -2.72 9.66 2.75
CA GLY A 6 -2.07 8.80 1.75
C GLY A 6 -2.95 7.67 1.16
N LEU A 7 -4.28 7.81 1.18
CA LEU A 7 -5.17 6.76 0.65
C LEU A 7 -4.97 6.51 -0.85
N GLU A 8 -4.53 7.51 -1.61
CA GLU A 8 -4.13 7.37 -3.01
C GLU A 8 -2.99 6.37 -3.20
N VAL A 9 -2.04 6.30 -2.27
CA VAL A 9 -0.96 5.31 -2.31
C VAL A 9 -1.54 3.90 -2.15
N VAL A 10 -2.50 3.72 -1.24
CA VAL A 10 -3.21 2.45 -1.07
C VAL A 10 -3.96 2.05 -2.34
N ARG A 11 -4.62 3.01 -3.00
CA ARG A 11 -5.30 2.76 -4.29
C ARG A 11 -4.31 2.39 -5.40
N ASP A 12 -3.12 2.97 -5.42
CA ASP A 12 -2.08 2.59 -6.38
C ASP A 12 -1.55 1.18 -6.12
N ILE A 13 -1.48 0.75 -4.86
CA ILE A 13 -1.16 -0.63 -4.47
C ILE A 13 -2.26 -1.60 -4.95
N GLU A 14 -3.53 -1.23 -4.82
CA GLU A 14 -4.65 -2.08 -5.30
C GLU A 14 -4.60 -2.34 -6.81
N LYS A 15 -4.15 -1.36 -7.60
CA LYS A 15 -4.02 -1.50 -9.07
C LYS A 15 -3.04 -2.61 -9.47
N VAL A 16 -2.06 -2.96 -8.64
CA VAL A 16 -1.12 -4.05 -8.92
C VAL A 16 -1.55 -5.39 -8.32
N GLY A 17 -2.67 -5.42 -7.57
CA GLY A 17 -3.28 -6.62 -7.00
C GLY A 17 -4.04 -7.46 -8.02
N SER A 18 -4.49 -8.64 -7.59
CA SER A 18 -5.31 -9.54 -8.39
C SER A 18 -6.34 -10.26 -7.53
N GLY A 19 -7.41 -10.80 -8.14
CA GLY A 19 -8.41 -11.60 -7.42
C GLY A 19 -7.86 -12.89 -6.79
N SER A 20 -6.67 -13.33 -7.21
CA SER A 20 -5.95 -14.46 -6.59
C SER A 20 -5.16 -14.08 -5.33
N GLY A 21 -5.11 -12.79 -4.99
CA GLY A 21 -4.27 -12.25 -3.92
C GLY A 21 -2.80 -12.04 -4.29
N ARG A 22 -2.37 -12.46 -5.50
CA ARG A 22 -1.00 -12.21 -5.99
C ARG A 22 -0.85 -10.79 -6.54
N THR A 23 0.31 -10.17 -6.33
CA THR A 23 0.65 -8.91 -6.96
C THR A 23 1.41 -9.12 -8.27
N SER A 24 1.22 -8.21 -9.22
CA SER A 24 1.94 -8.22 -10.51
C SER A 24 3.38 -7.68 -10.41
N LYS A 25 3.67 -6.91 -9.37
CA LYS A 25 4.99 -6.37 -9.03
C LYS A 25 5.18 -6.36 -7.51
N PRO A 26 6.43 -6.41 -7.01
CA PRO A 26 6.69 -6.24 -5.58
C PRO A 26 6.23 -4.85 -5.09
N VAL A 27 5.52 -4.83 -3.96
CA VAL A 27 5.17 -3.61 -3.21
C VAL A 27 5.96 -3.66 -1.92
N VAL A 28 6.88 -2.71 -1.73
CA VAL A 28 7.85 -2.72 -0.63
C VAL A 28 7.71 -1.45 0.18
N ILE A 29 7.73 -1.59 1.51
CA ILE A 29 7.83 -0.45 2.43
C ILE A 29 9.29 -0.02 2.44
N ALA A 30 9.60 1.07 1.76
CA ALA A 30 10.97 1.57 1.64
C ALA A 30 11.46 2.24 2.94
N ASP A 31 10.55 2.85 3.71
CA ASP A 31 10.84 3.52 4.98
C ASP A 31 9.59 3.54 5.87
N SER A 32 9.76 3.60 7.20
CA SER A 32 8.67 3.63 8.18
C SER A 32 9.11 4.22 9.52
N GLY A 33 8.17 4.87 10.20
CA GLY A 33 8.40 5.45 11.52
C GLY A 33 7.10 5.80 12.23
N GLN A 34 7.22 6.55 13.33
CA GLN A 34 6.10 7.08 14.09
C GLN A 34 6.21 8.62 14.11
N LEU A 35 5.07 9.29 13.97
CA LEU A 35 4.96 10.74 14.14
C LEU A 35 4.68 11.05 15.62
N ALA A 36 5.31 12.11 16.13
CA ALA A 36 5.14 12.60 17.50
C ALA A 36 3.84 13.40 17.66
#